data_AF-A0A3R7RR85-F1
#
_entry.id   AF-A0A3R7RR85-F1
#
_cell.length_a   1.000
_cell.length_b   1.000
_cell.length_c   1.000
_cell.angle_alpha   90.00
_cell.angle_beta   90.00
_cell.angle_gamma   90.00
#
_symmetry.space_group_name_H-M   'P 1'
#
loop_
_entity.id
_entity.type
_entity.pdbx_description
1 polymer ?
#
loop_
_entity_poly.entity_id
_entity_poly.type
_entity_poly.pdbx_seq_one_letter_code
_entity_poly.pdbx_strand_id
1 'polypeptide(L)'
;MTYRMYAVRLFCLNSEETFTFYRDVLGWTPGFHDAEMGRAEFPLEGAAIALERADPDDPETASLVGRFVGVSLAVDDIDATYASLVEKISILPHRLRDNPGVEHSRTSGIRPETY
;
A
#
# COMPACT_ATOMS: atom_id res chain seq x y z
N MET A 1 -12.30 -26.45 -12.85
CA MET A 1 -12.30 -25.71 -11.57
C MET A 1 -11.81 -24.31 -11.89
N THR A 2 -12.55 -23.27 -11.51
CA THR A 2 -12.21 -21.88 -11.86
C THR A 2 -11.65 -21.19 -10.64
N TYR A 3 -10.39 -20.76 -10.70
CA TYR A 3 -9.73 -20.00 -9.64
C TYR A 3 -9.96 -18.50 -9.85
N ARG A 4 -10.11 -17.76 -8.75
CA ARG A 4 -10.19 -16.29 -8.74
C ARG A 4 -9.21 -15.75 -7.71
N MET A 5 -8.62 -14.60 -7.98
CA MET A 5 -7.82 -13.89 -7.00
C MET A 5 -8.74 -13.39 -5.88
N TYR A 6 -8.47 -13.81 -4.65
CA TYR A 6 -9.22 -13.33 -3.50
C TYR A 6 -8.59 -12.04 -2.96
N ALA A 7 -7.33 -12.12 -2.55
CA ALA A 7 -6.62 -10.98 -1.99
C ALA A 7 -5.11 -11.04 -2.24
N VAL A 8 -4.49 -9.87 -2.31
CA VAL A 8 -3.04 -9.70 -2.13
C VAL A 8 -2.80 -9.32 -0.68
N ARG A 9 -1.93 -10.06 0.02
CA ARG A 9 -1.58 -9.79 1.42
C ARG A 9 -0.31 -8.96 1.51
N LEU A 10 -0.37 -7.87 2.25
CA LEU A 10 0.74 -6.98 2.53
C LEU A 10 1.06 -7.06 4.03
N PHE A 11 2.29 -7.52 4.34
CA PHE A 11 2.77 -7.60 5.71
C PHE A 11 3.41 -6.28 6.12
N CYS A 12 3.07 -5.83 7.32
CA CYS A 12 3.54 -4.56 7.86
C CYS A 12 3.98 -4.70 9.32
N LEU A 13 4.92 -3.85 9.76
CA LEU A 13 5.35 -3.81 11.16
C LEU A 13 4.39 -2.96 12.03
N ASN A 14 3.80 -1.93 11.43
CA ASN A 14 2.91 -1.01 12.10
C ASN A 14 1.54 -1.00 11.43
N SER A 15 0.64 -1.85 11.92
CA SER A 15 -0.67 -2.06 11.32
C SER A 15 -1.58 -0.84 11.42
N GLU A 16 -1.50 -0.06 12.50
CA GLU A 16 -2.35 1.12 12.69
C GLU A 16 -1.98 2.24 11.71
N GLU A 17 -0.68 2.54 11.57
CA GLU A 17 -0.20 3.53 10.62
C GLU A 17 -0.46 3.10 9.18
N THR A 18 -0.23 1.82 8.88
CA THR A 18 -0.49 1.27 7.56
C THR A 18 -1.99 1.36 7.24
N PHE A 19 -2.86 0.93 8.16
CA PHE A 19 -4.31 1.05 8.00
C PHE A 19 -4.76 2.50 7.76
N THR A 20 -4.23 3.43 8.56
CA THR A 20 -4.52 4.87 8.43
C THR A 20 -4.12 5.40 7.06
N PHE A 21 -2.97 4.99 6.53
CA PHE A 21 -2.55 5.36 5.19
C PHE A 21 -3.55 4.89 4.12
N TYR A 22 -3.92 3.60 4.10
CA TYR A 22 -4.86 3.09 3.09
C TYR A 22 -6.25 3.70 3.23
N ARG A 23 -6.74 3.90 4.47
CA ARG A 23 -8.05 4.49 4.73
C ARG A 23 -8.10 5.98 4.36
N ASP A 24 -7.17 6.78 4.86
CA ASP A 24 -7.28 8.24 4.82
C ASP A 24 -6.55 8.86 3.61
N VAL A 25 -5.41 8.29 3.22
CA VAL A 25 -4.60 8.84 2.12
C VAL A 25 -5.13 8.33 0.80
N LEU A 26 -5.25 7.00 0.66
CA LEU A 26 -5.84 6.41 -0.55
C LEU A 26 -7.37 6.52 -0.57
N GLY A 27 -7.99 6.87 0.56
CA GLY A 27 -9.44 7.07 0.63
C GLY A 27 -10.24 5.76 0.52
N TRP A 28 -9.62 4.61 0.83
CA TRP A 28 -10.29 3.33 0.70
C TRP A 28 -11.17 3.02 1.90
N THR A 29 -12.35 2.47 1.63
CA THR A 29 -13.27 2.01 2.67
C THR A 29 -12.91 0.58 3.07
N PRO A 30 -12.59 0.31 4.35
CA PRO A 30 -12.33 -1.05 4.79
C PRO A 30 -13.62 -1.88 4.78
N GLY A 31 -13.52 -3.11 4.28
CA GLY A 31 -14.58 -4.13 4.44
C GLY A 31 -14.46 -4.87 5.77
N PHE A 32 -13.24 -4.92 6.33
CA PHE A 32 -12.92 -5.54 7.60
C PHE A 32 -11.75 -4.82 8.28
N HIS A 33 -11.79 -4.72 9.61
CA HIS A 33 -10.68 -4.22 10.42
C HIS A 33 -10.74 -4.82 11.82
N ASP A 34 -9.63 -5.41 12.25
CA ASP A 34 -9.37 -5.93 13.58
C ASP A 34 -8.03 -5.38 14.06
N ALA A 35 -8.10 -4.34 14.89
CA ALA A 35 -6.93 -3.65 15.41
C ALA A 35 -6.13 -4.52 16.39
N GLU A 36 -6.78 -5.42 17.13
CA GLU A 36 -6.12 -6.29 18.12
C GLU A 36 -5.24 -7.33 17.42
N MET A 37 -5.80 -7.97 16.38
CA MET A 37 -5.07 -8.92 15.53
C MET A 37 -4.15 -8.23 14.53
N GLY A 38 -4.27 -6.91 14.34
CA GLY A 38 -3.48 -6.16 13.36
C GLY A 38 -3.84 -6.53 11.92
N ARG A 39 -5.13 -6.74 11.63
CA ARG A 39 -5.63 -7.17 10.32
C ARG A 39 -6.62 -6.19 9.75
N ALA A 40 -6.55 -5.93 8.45
CA ALA A 40 -7.56 -5.15 7.74
C ALA A 40 -7.73 -5.67 6.31
N GLU A 41 -8.90 -5.47 5.71
CA GLU A 41 -9.15 -5.81 4.31
C GLU A 41 -9.86 -4.67 3.59
N PHE A 42 -9.32 -4.27 2.45
CA PHE A 42 -9.87 -3.26 1.56
C PHE A 42 -10.35 -3.93 0.28
N PRO A 43 -11.68 -4.08 0.08
CA PRO A 43 -12.21 -4.65 -1.14
C PRO A 43 -11.96 -3.70 -2.31
N LEU A 44 -11.43 -4.23 -3.41
CA LEU A 44 -11.29 -3.57 -4.70
C LEU A 44 -12.15 -4.29 -5.75
N GLU A 45 -12.22 -3.77 -6.96
CA GLU A 45 -12.88 -4.47 -8.05
C GLU A 45 -12.08 -5.73 -8.41
N GLY A 46 -12.67 -6.91 -8.12
CA GLY A 46 -12.13 -8.22 -8.52
C GLY A 46 -11.19 -8.89 -7.51
N ALA A 47 -10.62 -8.16 -6.54
CA ALA A 47 -9.79 -8.71 -5.47
C ALA A 47 -9.78 -7.77 -4.25
N ALA A 48 -9.13 -8.16 -3.15
CA ALA A 48 -8.89 -7.30 -2.00
C ALA A 48 -7.40 -7.06 -1.74
N ILE A 49 -7.09 -5.96 -1.05
CA ILE A 49 -5.81 -5.79 -0.36
C ILE A 49 -6.03 -6.10 1.12
N ALA A 50 -5.32 -7.10 1.62
CA ALA A 50 -5.35 -7.48 3.02
C ALA A 50 -4.06 -7.03 3.71
N LEU A 51 -4.19 -6.21 4.76
CA LEU A 51 -3.09 -5.82 5.63
C LEU A 51 -2.98 -6.80 6.78
N GLU A 52 -1.75 -7.21 7.08
CA GLU A 52 -1.47 -8.13 8.17
C GLU A 52 -0.23 -7.65 8.94
N ARG A 53 -0.35 -7.51 10.26
CA ARG A 53 0.80 -7.25 11.12
C ARG A 53 1.68 -8.49 11.14
N ALA A 54 2.95 -8.34 10.78
CA ALA A 54 3.92 -9.40 10.99
C ALA A 54 4.15 -9.59 12.50
N ASP A 55 4.12 -10.84 12.95
CA ASP A 55 4.46 -11.18 14.33
C ASP A 55 6.00 -11.14 14.46
N PRO A 56 6.56 -10.28 15.33
CA PRO A 56 8.02 -10.18 15.47
C PRO A 56 8.66 -11.47 16.03
N ASP A 57 7.88 -12.31 16.72
CA ASP A 57 8.35 -13.57 17.27
C ASP A 57 8.20 -14.74 16.26
N ASP A 58 7.55 -14.49 15.11
CA ASP A 58 7.46 -15.42 14.00
C ASP A 58 8.42 -15.01 12.86
N PRO A 59 9.57 -15.71 12.72
CA PRO A 59 10.56 -15.38 11.69
C PRO A 59 10.02 -15.55 10.26
N GLU A 60 8.97 -16.36 10.06
CA GLU A 60 8.36 -16.54 8.74
C GLU A 60 7.66 -15.25 8.32
N THR A 61 6.68 -14.76 9.09
CA THR A 61 5.94 -13.53 8.75
C THR A 61 6.82 -12.28 8.79
N ALA A 62 7.80 -12.20 9.69
CA ALA A 62 8.78 -11.12 9.71
C ALA A 62 9.56 -11.02 8.38
N SER A 63 9.89 -12.17 7.75
CA SER A 63 10.58 -12.21 6.45
C SER A 63 9.72 -11.78 5.25
N LEU A 64 8.40 -11.67 5.44
CA LEU A 64 7.46 -11.26 4.39
C LEU A 64 7.26 -9.74 4.32
N VAL A 65 7.64 -9.01 5.37
CA VAL A 65 7.62 -7.54 5.37
C VAL A 65 8.61 -7.01 4.33
N GLY A 66 8.16 -6.13 3.44
CA GLY A 66 9.01 -5.53 2.41
C GLY A 66 9.48 -6.50 1.32
N ARG A 67 8.96 -7.74 1.29
CA ARG A 67 9.22 -8.67 0.18
C ARG A 67 8.65 -8.09 -1.11
N PHE A 68 9.37 -8.27 -2.21
CA PHE A 68 9.03 -7.71 -3.52
C PHE A 68 7.70 -8.28 -4.06
N VAL A 69 6.60 -7.66 -3.66
CA VAL A 69 5.28 -7.79 -4.28
C VAL A 69 4.97 -6.44 -4.91
N GLY A 70 4.99 -6.40 -6.24
CA GLY A 70 4.51 -5.24 -6.98
C GLY A 70 2.99 -5.28 -7.07
N VAL A 71 2.32 -4.26 -6.53
CA VAL A 71 0.87 -4.06 -6.74
C VAL A 71 0.70 -2.81 -7.60
N SER A 72 0.13 -2.98 -8.78
CA SER A 72 -0.19 -1.89 -9.69
C SER A 72 -1.69 -1.62 -9.64
N LEU A 73 -2.06 -0.35 -9.45
CA LEU A 73 -3.43 0.11 -9.43
C LEU A 73 -3.70 0.94 -10.68
N ALA A 74 -4.73 0.58 -11.45
CA ALA A 74 -5.19 1.38 -12.56
C ALA A 74 -6.06 2.53 -12.03
N VAL A 75 -5.88 3.71 -12.60
CA VAL A 75 -6.66 4.92 -12.30
C VAL A 75 -7.00 5.62 -13.61
N ASP A 76 -8.09 6.37 -13.64
CA ASP A 76 -8.57 7.03 -14.86
C ASP A 76 -7.63 8.17 -15.32
N ASP A 77 -7.10 8.93 -14.36
CA ASP A 77 -6.16 10.03 -14.59
C ASP A 77 -5.01 9.95 -13.59
N ILE A 78 -3.84 9.55 -14.09
CA ILE A 78 -2.66 9.35 -13.25
C ILE A 78 -2.09 10.67 -12.72
N ASP A 79 -2.16 11.74 -13.50
CA ASP A 79 -1.59 13.05 -13.13
C ASP A 79 -2.43 13.70 -12.05
N ALA A 80 -3.76 13.68 -12.21
CA ALA A 80 -4.69 14.18 -11.20
C ALA A 80 -4.62 13.37 -9.91
N THR A 81 -4.55 12.03 -10.02
CA THR A 81 -4.40 11.14 -8.86
C THR A 81 -3.09 11.44 -8.12
N TYR A 82 -1.99 11.58 -8.85
CA TYR A 82 -0.68 11.89 -8.26
C TYR A 82 -0.69 13.22 -7.52
N ALA A 83 -1.22 14.28 -8.14
CA ALA A 83 -1.33 15.60 -7.51
C ALA A 83 -2.13 15.55 -6.20
N SER A 84 -3.27 14.85 -6.20
CA SER A 84 -4.10 14.65 -5.01
C SER A 84 -3.36 13.90 -3.90
N LEU A 85 -2.63 12.83 -4.24
CA LEU A 85 -1.86 12.05 -3.27
C LEU A 85 -0.72 12.86 -2.67
N VAL A 86 0.02 13.62 -3.47
CA VAL A 86 1.09 14.50 -2.98
C VAL A 86 0.55 15.51 -1.97
N GLU A 87 -0.59 16.14 -2.27
CA GLU A 87 -1.23 17.08 -1.34
C GLU A 87 -1.61 16.40 -0.02
N LYS A 88 -2.29 15.25 -0.07
CA LYS A 88 -2.67 14.48 1.13
C LYS A 88 -1.48 14.01 1.95
N ILE A 89 -0.41 13.55 1.31
CA ILE A 89 0.81 13.11 1.99
C ILE A 89 1.53 14.30 2.62
N SER A 90 1.52 15.46 1.96
CA SER A 90 2.17 16.69 2.44
C SER A 90 1.56 17.29 3.70
N ILE A 91 0.38 16.79 4.14
CA ILE A 91 -0.27 17.21 5.39
C ILE A 91 -0.20 16.15 6.49
N LEU A 92 0.27 14.93 6.20
CA LEU A 92 0.42 13.88 7.23
C LEU A 92 1.49 14.26 8.27
N PRO A 93 1.42 13.77 9.51
CA PRO A 93 2.50 13.93 10.48
C PRO A 93 3.81 13.31 9.95
N HIS A 94 4.96 13.89 10.35
CA HIS A 94 6.29 13.53 9.82
C HIS A 94 6.58 12.02 9.87
N ARG A 95 6.12 11.33 10.93
CA ARG A 95 6.24 9.88 11.14
C ARG A 95 5.61 9.03 10.02
N LEU A 96 4.57 9.52 9.35
CA LEU A 96 3.94 8.85 8.21
C LEU A 96 4.57 9.24 6.85
N ARG A 97 5.33 10.35 6.81
CA ARG A 97 6.01 10.81 5.59
C ARG A 97 7.32 10.08 5.34
N ASP A 98 8.05 9.73 6.39
CA ASP A 98 9.38 9.13 6.30
C ASP A 98 9.35 7.60 6.13
N ASN A 99 8.27 7.05 5.57
CA ASN A 99 8.23 5.63 5.24
C ASN A 99 9.28 5.35 4.16
N PRO A 100 10.32 4.53 4.43
CA PRO A 100 11.48 4.36 3.54
C PRO A 100 11.15 3.79 2.14
N GLY A 101 9.90 3.39 1.89
CA GLY A 101 9.41 2.99 0.57
C GLY A 101 9.09 4.15 -0.39
N VAL A 102 9.09 5.40 0.08
CA VAL A 102 8.85 6.60 -0.76
C VAL A 102 10.16 7.36 -0.95
N GLU A 103 11.24 6.69 -1.37
CA GLU A 103 12.31 7.43 -2.04
C GLU A 103 11.73 8.00 -3.33
N HIS A 104 11.64 9.33 -3.41
CA HIS A 104 11.39 10.03 -4.66
C HIS A 104 12.52 9.66 -5.63
N SER A 105 12.27 8.63 -6.43
CA SER A 105 13.02 8.39 -7.66
C SER A 105 12.83 9.61 -8.54
N ARG A 106 13.72 10.60 -8.36
CA ARG A 106 14.01 11.58 -9.37
C ARG A 106 14.61 10.77 -10.53
N THR A 107 13.76 10.29 -11.42
CA THR A 107 14.18 9.81 -12.73
C THR A 107 14.75 11.01 -13.47
N SER A 108 16.04 11.27 -13.24
CA SER A 108 16.81 12.14 -14.10
C SER A 108 16.87 11.48 -15.49
N GLY A 109 16.10 12.01 -16.42
CA GLY A 109 16.34 11.91 -17.85
C GLY A 109 16.38 10.50 -18.44
N ILE A 110 15.21 9.95 -18.76
CA ILE A 110 15.10 9.00 -19.88
C ILE A 110 14.72 9.84 -21.10
N ARG A 111 15.66 10.01 -22.02
CA ARG A 111 15.37 10.55 -23.36
C ARG A 111 14.58 9.49 -24.14
N PRO A 112 13.56 9.86 -24.93
CA PRO A 112 12.91 8.91 -25.80
C PRO A 112 13.87 8.59 -26.95
N GLU A 113 14.41 7.37 -26.97
CA GLU A 113 14.96 6.81 -28.21
C GLU A 113 13.80 6.23 -29.01
N THR A 114 13.60 6.82 -30.18
CA THR A 114 12.87 6.29 -31.32
C THR A 114 13.21 4.83 -31.59
N TYR A 115 12.19 3.98 -31.63
CA TYR A 115 12.07 2.89 -32.60
C TYR A 115 10.60 2.73 -33.01
#